data_AF-A0A540KF19-F1
#
_entry.id   AF-A0A540KF19-F1
#
_cell.length_a   1.000
_cell.length_b   1.000
_cell.length_c   1.000
_cell.angle_alpha   90.00
_cell.angle_beta   90.00
_cell.angle_gamma   90.00
#
_symmetry.space_group_name_H-M   'P 1'
#
loop_
_entity.id
_entity.type
_entity.pdbx_description
1 polymer ?
#
loop_
_entity_poly.entity_id
_entity_poly.type
_entity_poly.pdbx_seq_one_letter_code
_entity_poly.pdbx_strand_id
1 'polypeptide(L)'
;MGLCNISLAVLCSVVIQSSDSPLDYLNSHNAARAAVGVGPLTWDDTLAGYAQKYVNQRDRDCNIVHSSGPYGENLAMSTGDMSGTAACGPVGGGESRLQL
;
A
#
# COMPACT_ATOMS: atom_id res chain seq x y z
N MET A 1 10.73 -25.97 -37.57
CA MET A 1 10.64 -26.84 -36.38
C MET A 1 11.51 -26.22 -35.29
N GLY A 2 11.11 -25.13 -34.64
CA GLY A 2 10.13 -25.11 -33.56
C GLY A 2 10.87 -24.75 -32.27
N LEU A 3 11.27 -23.49 -32.12
CA LEU A 3 11.76 -22.95 -30.85
C LEU A 3 10.55 -22.80 -29.92
N CYS A 4 10.51 -23.63 -28.86
CA CYS A 4 9.42 -23.64 -27.90
C CYS A 4 9.53 -22.42 -26.97
N ASN A 5 8.76 -21.39 -27.31
CA ASN A 5 8.05 -20.46 -26.42
C ASN A 5 8.40 -20.53 -24.91
N ILE A 6 9.52 -19.92 -24.52
CA ILE A 6 9.63 -19.31 -23.18
C ILE A 6 9.53 -17.80 -23.37
N SER A 7 8.40 -17.37 -23.93
CA SER A 7 7.94 -16.02 -23.66
C SER A 7 7.54 -16.02 -22.20
N LEU A 8 8.48 -15.65 -21.34
CA LEU A 8 8.23 -15.24 -19.98
C LEU A 8 7.34 -14.01 -20.09
N ALA A 9 6.04 -14.24 -20.24
CA ALA A 9 5.03 -13.29 -19.87
C ALA A 9 5.27 -13.04 -18.37
N VAL A 10 6.08 -12.03 -18.08
CA VAL A 10 6.01 -11.30 -16.81
C VAL A 10 4.64 -10.64 -16.85
N LEU A 11 3.61 -11.45 -16.62
CA LEU A 11 2.34 -10.98 -16.14
C LEU A 11 2.70 -10.29 -14.84
N CYS A 12 2.43 -8.99 -14.78
CA CYS A 12 2.44 -8.21 -13.55
C CYS A 12 1.35 -8.75 -12.63
N SER A 13 1.57 -9.95 -12.13
CA SER A 13 0.93 -10.52 -10.96
C SER A 13 2.03 -10.55 -9.91
N VAL A 14 2.59 -9.38 -9.59
CA VAL A 14 3.17 -9.19 -8.26
C VAL A 14 1.96 -9.26 -7.35
N VAL A 15 1.65 -10.48 -6.89
CA VAL A 15 0.62 -10.68 -5.90
C VAL A 15 1.16 -9.92 -4.68
N ILE A 16 0.56 -8.76 -4.38
CA ILE A 16 0.89 -7.96 -3.20
C ILE A 16 0.48 -8.82 -2.00
N GLN A 17 1.33 -9.76 -1.58
CA GLN A 17 1.06 -10.64 -0.45
C GLN A 17 1.41 -9.92 0.85
N SER A 18 0.70 -8.84 1.15
CA SER A 18 0.63 -8.34 2.53
C SER A 18 -0.50 -9.08 3.25
N SER A 19 -0.16 -9.90 4.23
CA SER A 19 -1.14 -10.57 5.11
C SER A 19 -1.50 -9.73 6.33
N ASP A 20 -1.43 -8.41 6.20
CA ASP A 20 -1.56 -7.47 7.31
C ASP A 20 -3.04 -7.26 7.64
N SER A 21 -3.36 -7.32 8.93
CA SER A 21 -4.70 -7.04 9.42
C SER A 21 -4.93 -5.52 9.50
N PRO A 22 -6.19 -5.06 9.50
CA PRO A 22 -6.54 -3.68 9.82
C PRO A 22 -5.82 -3.10 11.05
N LEU A 23 -5.62 -3.94 12.07
CA LEU A 23 -4.99 -3.55 13.32
C LEU A 23 -3.50 -3.23 13.14
N ASP A 24 -2.81 -3.89 12.21
CA ASP A 24 -1.38 -3.67 11.97
C ASP A 24 -1.12 -2.27 11.37
N TYR A 25 -1.98 -1.85 10.44
CA TYR A 25 -1.97 -0.48 9.90
C TYR A 25 -2.26 0.56 10.98
N LEU A 26 -3.29 0.33 11.80
CA LEU A 26 -3.69 1.25 12.85
C LEU A 26 -2.60 1.39 13.92
N ASN A 27 -2.02 0.28 14.37
CA ASN A 27 -0.97 0.24 15.38
C ASN A 27 0.29 0.96 14.91
N SER A 28 0.69 0.74 13.65
CA SER A 28 1.87 1.41 13.08
C SER A 28 1.71 2.94 13.06
N HIS A 29 0.55 3.44 12.64
CA HIS A 29 0.26 4.87 12.68
C HIS A 29 0.20 5.41 14.12
N ASN A 30 -0.44 4.68 15.03
CA ASN A 30 -0.56 5.09 16.42
C ASN A 30 0.79 5.12 17.14
N ALA A 31 1.71 4.21 16.80
CA ALA A 31 3.09 4.23 17.29
C ALA A 31 3.82 5.50 16.81
N ALA A 32 3.73 5.84 15.52
CA ALA A 32 4.33 7.05 14.97
C ALA A 32 3.75 8.33 15.60
N ARG A 33 2.42 8.39 15.80
CA ARG A 33 1.74 9.53 16.44
C ARG A 33 2.14 9.68 17.92
N ALA A 34 2.23 8.57 18.65
CA ALA A 34 2.66 8.57 20.04
C ALA A 34 4.10 9.09 20.19
N ALA A 35 5.00 8.76 19.26
CA ALA A 35 6.39 9.23 19.26
C ALA A 35 6.52 10.76 19.18
N VAL A 36 5.52 11.45 18.64
CA VAL A 36 5.46 12.92 18.54
C VAL A 36 4.40 13.55 19.45
N GLY A 37 3.86 12.79 20.42
CA GLY A 37 2.91 13.30 21.41
C GLY A 37 1.51 13.59 20.87
N VAL A 38 1.14 13.01 19.73
CA VAL A 38 -0.19 13.16 19.12
C VAL A 38 -1.09 11.98 19.50
N GLY A 39 -2.37 12.26 19.81
CA GLY A 39 -3.33 11.25 20.25
C GLY A 39 -3.62 10.17 19.17
N PRO A 40 -4.05 8.96 19.59
CA PRO A 40 -4.25 7.82 18.68
C PRO A 40 -5.45 8.03 17.74
N LEU A 41 -5.40 7.33 16.61
CA LEU A 41 -6.49 7.14 15.67
C LEU A 41 -7.30 5.88 16.05
N THR A 42 -8.54 5.84 15.56
CA THR A 42 -9.41 4.65 15.58
C THR A 42 -9.65 4.17 14.17
N TRP A 43 -9.85 2.87 13.99
CA TRP A 43 -10.21 2.30 12.71
C TRP A 43 -11.62 2.74 12.26
N ASP A 44 -11.78 2.99 10.96
CA ASP A 44 -13.07 3.29 10.32
C ASP A 44 -13.24 2.39 9.09
N ASP A 45 -14.21 1.47 9.15
CA ASP A 45 -14.50 0.52 8.07
C ASP A 45 -14.98 1.20 6.78
N THR A 46 -15.59 2.38 6.87
CA THR A 46 -16.03 3.17 5.70
C THR A 46 -14.82 3.70 4.96
N LEU A 47 -13.85 4.24 5.70
CA LEU A 47 -12.61 4.75 5.12
C LEU A 47 -11.75 3.61 4.55
N ALA A 48 -11.69 2.48 5.25
CA ALA A 48 -11.01 1.28 4.75
C ALA A 48 -11.63 0.77 3.44
N GLY A 49 -12.96 0.73 3.36
CA GLY A 49 -13.68 0.37 2.13
C GLY A 49 -13.43 1.34 0.98
N TYR A 50 -13.32 2.65 1.27
CA TYR A 50 -12.95 3.66 0.30
C TYR A 50 -11.53 3.43 -0.25
N ALA A 51 -10.55 3.23 0.63
CA ALA A 51 -9.17 2.97 0.26
C ALA A 51 -9.01 1.70 -0.58
N GLN A 52 -9.66 0.59 -0.17
CA GLN A 52 -9.64 -0.66 -0.93
C GLN A 52 -10.22 -0.49 -2.33
N LYS A 53 -11.36 0.22 -2.45
CA LYS A 53 -11.97 0.51 -3.75
C LYS A 53 -11.05 1.34 -4.64
N TYR A 54 -10.30 2.28 -4.06
CA TYR A 54 -9.36 3.10 -4.81
C TYR A 54 -8.16 2.30 -5.32
N VAL A 55 -7.52 1.50 -4.45
CA VAL A 55 -6.41 0.63 -4.84
C VAL A 55 -6.82 -0.36 -5.93
N ASN A 56 -8.03 -0.94 -5.84
CA ASN A 56 -8.55 -1.84 -6.88
C ASN A 56 -8.71 -1.16 -8.26
N GLN A 57 -8.84 0.17 -8.33
CA GLN A 57 -8.84 0.90 -9.62
C GLN A 57 -7.44 1.07 -10.20
N ARG A 58 -6.41 1.06 -9.34
CA ARG A 58 -4.99 1.30 -9.67
C ARG A 58 -4.16 0.03 -9.76
N ASP A 59 -4.73 -1.13 -9.43
CA ASP A 59 -4.06 -2.45 -9.51
C ASP A 59 -3.54 -2.78 -10.92
N ARG A 60 -4.12 -2.18 -11.97
CA ARG A 60 -3.73 -2.42 -13.37
C ARG A 60 -2.64 -1.51 -13.89
N ASP A 61 -2.51 -0.30 -13.33
CA ASP A 61 -1.59 0.73 -13.83
C ASP A 61 -0.44 1.02 -12.85
N CYS A 62 -0.56 0.56 -11.60
CA CYS A 62 0.41 0.73 -10.52
C CYS A 62 0.86 2.19 -10.33
N ASN A 63 0.03 3.16 -10.72
CA ASN A 63 0.37 4.57 -10.67
C ASN A 63 0.08 5.15 -9.27
N ILE A 64 1.03 5.88 -8.69
CA ILE A 64 0.79 6.72 -7.51
C ILE A 64 0.16 8.03 -7.96
N VAL A 65 -1.17 8.04 -8.00
CA VAL A 65 -1.98 9.23 -8.28
C VAL A 65 -2.94 9.40 -7.13
N HIS A 66 -3.08 10.61 -6.62
CA HIS A 66 -4.03 10.86 -5.55
C HIS A 66 -5.49 10.76 -6.02
N SER A 67 -6.36 10.19 -5.19
CA SER A 67 -7.79 10.05 -5.51
C SER A 67 -8.53 11.38 -5.68
N SER A 68 -7.96 12.49 -5.17
CA SER A 68 -8.63 13.80 -5.04
C SER A 68 -9.96 13.71 -4.28
N GLY A 69 -10.08 12.71 -3.41
CA GLY A 69 -11.24 12.46 -2.58
C GLY A 69 -11.37 13.42 -1.39
N PRO A 70 -12.40 13.24 -0.55
CA PRO A 70 -12.63 14.08 0.63
C PRO A 70 -11.71 13.73 1.82
N TYR A 71 -10.90 12.67 1.72
CA TYR A 71 -10.04 12.18 2.79
C TYR A 71 -8.57 12.46 2.48
N GLY A 72 -7.75 12.67 3.52
CA GLY A 72 -6.29 12.64 3.38
C GLY A 72 -5.81 11.25 2.98
N GLU A 73 -4.75 11.17 2.18
CA GLU A 73 -4.33 9.93 1.54
C GLU A 73 -2.81 9.77 1.56
N ASN A 74 -2.34 8.62 2.03
CA ASN A 74 -0.97 8.17 1.87
C ASN A 74 -0.96 6.98 0.92
N LEU A 75 -0.13 7.03 -0.12
CA LEU A 75 0.01 5.97 -1.11
C LEU A 75 1.41 5.36 -1.02
N ALA A 76 1.48 4.04 -1.15
CA ALA A 76 2.73 3.31 -1.23
C ALA A 76 2.69 2.37 -2.43
N MET A 77 3.82 2.23 -3.12
CA MET A 77 4.01 1.25 -4.17
C MET A 77 5.33 0.53 -3.93
N SER A 78 5.44 -0.69 -4.44
CA SER A 78 6.67 -1.46 -4.45
C SER A 78 6.72 -2.31 -5.70
N THR A 79 7.92 -2.52 -6.24
CA THR A 79 8.16 -3.49 -7.32
C THR A 79 8.44 -4.90 -6.79
N GLY A 80 8.41 -5.09 -5.48
CA GLY A 80 8.54 -6.38 -4.79
C GLY A 80 7.60 -6.47 -3.57
N ASP A 81 7.70 -7.54 -2.78
CA ASP A 81 6.81 -7.76 -1.64
C ASP A 81 6.93 -6.63 -0.60
N MET A 82 5.80 -5.99 -0.29
CA MET A 82 5.70 -4.94 0.72
C MET A 82 4.52 -5.26 1.64
N SER A 83 4.79 -5.29 2.95
CA SER A 83 3.72 -5.34 3.95
C SER A 83 3.14 -3.95 4.18
N GLY A 84 1.88 -3.90 4.61
CA GLY A 84 1.22 -2.66 5.01
C GLY A 84 1.92 -1.95 6.17
N THR A 85 2.44 -2.72 7.12
CA THR A 85 3.25 -2.27 8.25
C THR A 85 4.54 -1.61 7.74
N ALA A 86 5.20 -2.19 6.74
CA ALA A 86 6.38 -1.60 6.11
C ALA A 86 6.04 -0.30 5.35
N ALA A 87 4.86 -0.23 4.74
CA ALA A 87 4.36 1.01 4.13
C ALA A 87 4.05 2.11 5.16
N CYS A 88 3.68 1.75 6.40
CA CYS A 88 3.43 2.67 7.51
C CYS A 88 4.70 3.03 8.32
N GLY A 89 5.77 2.25 8.19
CA GLY A 89 7.02 2.40 8.93
C GLY A 89 8.02 3.38 8.28
N PRO A 90 9.15 3.68 8.95
CA PRO A 90 10.19 4.53 8.39
C PRO A 90 10.78 3.87 7.14
N VAL A 91 10.70 4.58 6.00
CA VAL A 91 11.25 4.26 4.67
C VAL A 91 12.56 3.45 4.74
N GLY A 92 12.45 2.14 4.61
CA GLY A 92 13.60 1.24 4.63
C GLY A 92 13.29 -0.05 3.85
N GLY A 93 13.64 -0.07 2.56
CA GLY A 93 13.87 -1.33 1.83
C GLY A 93 13.27 -1.46 0.43
N GLY A 94 12.36 -0.59 0.03
CA GLY A 94 11.83 -0.47 -1.33
C GLY A 94 11.44 0.98 -1.54
N GLU A 95 11.41 1.49 -2.77
CA GLU A 95 11.09 2.90 -3.03
C GLU A 95 9.64 3.26 -2.64
N SER A 96 9.37 3.40 -1.35
CA SER A 96 8.17 4.02 -0.82
C SER A 96 8.35 5.54 -0.91
N ARG A 97 7.99 6.10 -2.07
CA ARG A 97 7.75 7.54 -2.19
C ARG A 97 6.50 7.88 -1.38
N LEU A 98 6.71 8.19 -0.11
CA LEU A 98 5.74 8.89 0.72
C LEU A 98 5.53 10.27 0.10
N GLN A 99 4.50 10.41 -0.75
CA GLN A 99 4.03 11.72 -1.17
C GLN A 99 3.06 12.18 -0.08
N LEU A 100 3.53 13.12 0.75
CA LEU A 100 2.71 13.87 1.71
C LEU A 100 1.92 14.96 0.98
#